data_AF-A0AAF0CFC2-F1
#
_entry.id   AF-A0AAF0CFC2-F1
#
_cell.length_a   1.000
_cell.length_b   1.000
_cell.length_c   1.000
_cell.angle_alpha   90.00
_cell.angle_beta   90.00
_cell.angle_gamma   90.00
#
_symmetry.space_group_name_H-M   'P 1'
#
loop_
_entity.id
_entity.type
_entity.pdbx_description
1 polymer ?
#
loop_
_entity_poly.entity_id
_entity_poly.type
_entity_poly.pdbx_seq_one_letter_code
_entity_poly.pdbx_strand_id
1 'polypeptide(L)'
;MITTDTMPATAPDKRPSLIYDGDCTFCRYCVDYAQQATGDSIQYQPYQQVQQDFPDITEAQFQASIQLQLANGERYTGARAAFTALAVGGHSGFWLGCYRHLPLFSRLSETLYRFVTRHRNGCYRTSKLMFGASLQPTAFTLTVQVFLRLLALIYLTAFTSFAIQALGLIGNEGILPLTEYFQAIGQNTGREKYWLLPSIFWLSTTDTSIQLVSWGGVLLSLMLLFNILPRLSLLLLYLCYLSLVSAGQIFMSYQWDILLLECGFLAIFLTLRPGLFVWLYRWLLFRFMLQSGLVKLLSGDPNWQQLTALEFHFQTQPLPTFLAWYIHQLPDLLLKGGVIFTYAVELIIPFLILMPRRPRLLAFFAISLFQLCIIATGNYNFFNLLTLALCLLLLDDQYLNSFHRFLASLLTQGKANIPINADRRTTNTGGAGRSLAAIVALVYLLQSSLYLFYTGRFGDLPTKARTLLAWSAPFHVANSYGVFAVMTTKRLEIIFEGSNNGIEWQPYRLPYQAGDINRAPVWATPHQPRLDWQLWFAALETPHIPPWINGVIYGLLLDAEPVLSLFFHNPYAQAPPKFVRGQLYLYRFSTYQEREKTGAWWQREYRGEYFPARQIRISIRQPEIPGR
;
A
#
# COMPACT_ATOMS: atom_id res chain seq x y z
N MET A 1 8.71 -47.83 -4.64
CA MET A 1 8.87 -47.54 -6.08
C MET A 1 7.66 -46.75 -6.52
N ILE A 2 7.86 -45.47 -6.83
CA ILE A 2 6.78 -44.54 -7.20
C ILE A 2 6.55 -44.74 -8.70
N THR A 3 5.47 -45.39 -9.07
CA THR A 3 5.03 -45.50 -10.46
C THR A 3 4.43 -44.15 -10.87
N THR A 4 5.16 -43.43 -11.71
CA THR A 4 4.64 -42.32 -12.50
C THR A 4 3.64 -42.88 -13.50
N ASP A 5 2.36 -42.83 -13.13
CA ASP A 5 1.26 -43.15 -14.01
C ASP A 5 1.16 -42.06 -15.08
N THR A 6 1.72 -42.36 -16.24
CA THR A 6 1.67 -41.51 -17.42
C THR A 6 0.27 -41.64 -18.01
N MET A 7 -0.42 -40.51 -18.16
CA MET A 7 -1.74 -40.48 -18.81
C MET A 7 -1.62 -41.09 -20.22
N PRO A 8 -2.48 -42.05 -20.61
CA PRO A 8 -2.45 -42.62 -21.94
C PRO A 8 -2.78 -41.53 -22.98
N ALA A 9 -1.97 -41.49 -24.04
CA ALA A 9 -2.17 -40.61 -25.18
C ALA A 9 -3.58 -40.81 -25.78
N THR A 10 -4.34 -39.72 -25.87
CA THR A 10 -5.73 -39.71 -26.34
C THR A 10 -5.81 -39.99 -27.85
N ALA A 11 -6.69 -40.91 -28.24
CA ALA A 11 -7.14 -41.05 -29.63
C ALA A 11 -7.81 -39.73 -30.12
N PRO A 12 -7.71 -39.36 -31.40
CA PRO A 12 -7.90 -37.98 -31.84
C PRO A 12 -9.35 -37.44 -31.83
N ASP A 13 -10.38 -38.26 -31.61
CA ASP A 13 -11.76 -37.89 -31.99
C ASP A 13 -12.84 -37.90 -30.88
N LYS A 14 -12.49 -38.10 -29.60
CA LYS A 14 -13.49 -38.03 -28.51
C LYS A 14 -13.08 -37.00 -27.46
N ARG A 15 -13.54 -35.77 -27.62
CA ARG A 15 -13.43 -34.75 -26.57
C ARG A 15 -14.34 -35.14 -25.39
N PRO A 16 -13.96 -34.84 -24.13
CA PRO A 16 -14.86 -34.98 -23.00
C PRO A 16 -16.15 -34.19 -23.23
N SER A 17 -17.31 -34.77 -22.91
CA SER A 17 -18.62 -34.10 -23.00
C SER A 17 -19.21 -33.86 -21.61
N LEU A 18 -19.59 -32.62 -21.34
CA LEU A 18 -20.31 -32.20 -20.14
C LEU A 18 -21.76 -31.89 -20.49
N ILE A 19 -22.65 -32.70 -19.95
CA ILE A 19 -24.09 -32.64 -20.17
C ILE A 19 -24.73 -31.93 -18.98
N TYR A 20 -25.60 -30.97 -19.25
CA TYR A 20 -26.23 -30.13 -18.24
C TYR A 20 -27.71 -29.85 -18.55
N ASP A 21 -28.43 -29.30 -17.58
CA ASP A 21 -29.82 -28.86 -17.76
C ASP A 21 -29.90 -27.54 -18.51
N GLY A 22 -30.30 -27.61 -19.79
CA GLY A 22 -30.42 -26.47 -20.69
C GLY A 22 -31.51 -25.47 -20.28
N ASP A 23 -32.55 -25.90 -19.58
CA ASP A 23 -33.67 -25.04 -19.15
C ASP A 23 -33.35 -24.33 -17.83
N CYS A 24 -32.44 -24.88 -17.02
CA CYS A 24 -32.01 -24.28 -15.78
C CYS A 24 -31.10 -23.05 -15.99
N THR A 25 -31.62 -21.88 -15.62
CA THR A 25 -30.88 -20.61 -15.69
C THR A 25 -29.57 -20.63 -14.89
N PHE A 26 -29.55 -21.27 -13.72
CA PHE A 26 -28.32 -21.41 -12.93
C PHE A 26 -27.29 -22.33 -13.61
N CYS A 27 -27.73 -23.42 -14.23
CA CYS A 27 -26.84 -24.34 -14.94
C CYS A 27 -26.21 -23.64 -16.14
N ARG A 28 -27.00 -22.93 -16.96
CA ARG A 28 -26.47 -22.10 -18.06
C ARG A 28 -25.44 -21.08 -17.55
N TYR A 29 -25.77 -20.36 -16.48
CA TYR A 29 -24.86 -19.38 -15.88
C TYR A 29 -23.50 -19.96 -15.43
N CYS A 30 -23.48 -21.19 -14.90
CA CYS A 30 -22.25 -21.89 -14.52
C CYS A 30 -21.51 -22.49 -15.72
N VAL A 31 -22.24 -22.99 -16.72
CA VAL A 31 -21.68 -23.55 -17.95
C VAL A 31 -21.02 -22.48 -18.80
N ASP A 32 -21.63 -21.29 -18.91
CA ASP A 32 -21.03 -20.15 -19.61
C ASP A 32 -19.62 -19.83 -19.05
N TYR A 33 -19.48 -19.87 -17.71
CA TYR A 33 -18.17 -19.72 -17.07
C TYR A 33 -17.23 -20.88 -17.39
N ALA A 34 -17.71 -22.12 -17.28
CA ALA A 34 -16.90 -23.31 -17.50
C ALA A 34 -16.36 -23.33 -18.94
N GLN A 35 -17.22 -23.06 -19.93
CA GLN A 35 -16.85 -22.92 -21.35
C GLN A 35 -15.74 -21.89 -21.56
N GLN A 36 -15.86 -20.71 -20.96
CA GLN A 36 -14.82 -19.67 -21.07
C GLN A 36 -13.52 -20.05 -20.36
N ALA A 37 -13.60 -20.80 -19.27
CA ALA A 37 -12.46 -21.23 -18.49
C ALA A 37 -11.67 -22.35 -19.18
N THR A 38 -12.36 -23.29 -19.81
CA THR A 38 -11.76 -24.48 -20.43
C THR A 38 -11.54 -24.36 -21.93
N GLY A 39 -12.13 -23.36 -22.58
CA GLY A 39 -12.14 -23.25 -24.04
C GLY A 39 -12.71 -24.50 -24.70
N ASP A 40 -12.12 -24.88 -25.84
CA ASP A 40 -12.61 -25.98 -26.68
C ASP A 40 -12.22 -27.39 -26.19
N SER A 41 -11.62 -27.50 -24.99
CA SER A 41 -11.17 -28.78 -24.42
C SER A 41 -12.32 -29.68 -23.96
N ILE A 42 -13.51 -29.13 -23.73
CA ILE A 42 -14.70 -29.88 -23.30
C ILE A 42 -15.88 -29.45 -24.17
N GLN A 43 -16.66 -30.42 -24.63
CA GLN A 43 -17.92 -30.17 -25.32
C GLN A 43 -19.04 -30.01 -24.29
N TYR A 44 -19.83 -28.95 -24.39
CA TYR A 44 -20.92 -28.66 -23.47
C TYR A 44 -22.26 -28.80 -24.18
N GLN A 45 -23.14 -29.66 -23.69
CA GLN A 45 -24.40 -29.97 -24.37
C GLN A 45 -25.58 -29.99 -23.39
N PRO A 46 -26.72 -29.35 -23.72
CA PRO A 46 -27.93 -29.49 -22.92
C PRO A 46 -28.50 -30.91 -23.10
N TYR A 47 -28.91 -31.57 -22.02
CA TYR A 47 -29.42 -32.95 -22.11
C TYR A 47 -30.65 -33.05 -23.02
N GLN A 48 -31.45 -31.99 -23.12
CA GLN A 48 -32.61 -31.91 -24.01
C GLN A 48 -32.27 -32.24 -25.48
N GLN A 49 -31.01 -32.06 -25.90
CA GLN A 49 -30.56 -32.33 -27.27
C GLN A 49 -29.89 -33.70 -27.44
N VAL A 50 -29.31 -34.26 -26.36
CA VAL A 50 -28.42 -35.44 -26.43
C VAL A 50 -28.92 -36.62 -25.60
N GLN A 51 -30.08 -36.50 -24.94
CA GLN A 51 -30.63 -37.57 -24.10
C GLN A 51 -30.78 -38.91 -24.85
N GLN A 52 -31.07 -38.87 -26.16
CA GLN A 52 -31.19 -40.07 -27.00
C GLN A 52 -29.87 -40.84 -27.11
N ASP A 53 -28.73 -40.16 -27.00
CA ASP A 53 -27.40 -40.76 -27.06
C ASP A 53 -26.99 -41.45 -25.74
N PHE A 54 -27.77 -41.27 -24.67
CA PHE A 54 -27.50 -41.78 -23.33
C PHE A 54 -28.72 -42.51 -22.72
N PRO A 55 -29.15 -43.65 -23.30
CA PRO A 55 -30.34 -44.38 -22.84
C PRO A 55 -30.25 -44.91 -21.40
N ASP A 56 -29.04 -45.06 -20.86
CA ASP A 56 -28.81 -45.53 -19.48
C ASP A 56 -29.12 -44.46 -18.41
N ILE A 57 -29.34 -43.20 -18.81
CA ILE A 57 -29.51 -42.07 -17.88
C ILE A 57 -30.95 -41.57 -17.96
N THR A 58 -31.64 -41.62 -16.83
CA THR A 58 -33.02 -41.11 -16.72
C THR A 58 -33.04 -39.58 -16.75
N GLU A 59 -34.14 -39.00 -17.22
CA GLU A 59 -34.34 -37.54 -17.22
C GLU A 59 -34.17 -36.93 -15.82
N ALA A 60 -34.69 -37.62 -14.79
CA ALA A 60 -34.53 -37.19 -13.40
C ALA A 60 -33.05 -37.09 -12.96
N GLN A 61 -32.17 -37.95 -13.49
CA GLN A 61 -30.73 -37.89 -13.20
C GLN A 61 -30.04 -36.72 -13.92
N PHE A 62 -30.45 -36.40 -15.15
CA PHE A 62 -29.99 -35.19 -15.84
C PHE A 62 -30.46 -33.91 -15.15
N GLN A 63 -31.71 -33.90 -14.70
CA GLN A 63 -32.27 -32.78 -13.93
C GLN A 63 -31.64 -32.69 -12.54
N ALA A 64 -31.16 -33.77 -11.93
CA ALA A 64 -30.55 -33.73 -10.60
C ALA A 64 -29.09 -33.22 -10.62
N SER A 65 -28.30 -33.59 -11.62
CA SER A 65 -26.86 -33.25 -11.66
C SER A 65 -26.29 -33.24 -13.08
N ILE A 66 -25.24 -32.42 -13.28
CA ILE A 66 -24.42 -32.47 -14.49
C ILE A 66 -23.75 -33.84 -14.64
N GLN A 67 -23.55 -34.27 -15.87
CA GLN A 67 -22.89 -35.53 -16.23
C GLN A 67 -21.64 -35.20 -17.05
N LEU A 68 -20.47 -35.66 -16.61
CA LEU A 68 -19.23 -35.54 -17.37
C LEU A 68 -18.83 -36.92 -17.90
N GLN A 69 -18.75 -37.05 -19.21
CA GLN A 69 -18.26 -38.22 -19.93
C GLN A 69 -16.84 -37.93 -20.42
N LEU A 70 -15.85 -38.66 -19.92
CA LEU A 70 -14.47 -38.55 -20.38
C LEU A 70 -14.23 -39.38 -21.65
N ALA A 71 -13.16 -39.05 -22.39
CA ALA A 71 -12.75 -39.74 -23.62
C ALA A 71 -12.47 -41.24 -23.41
N ASN A 72 -12.07 -41.64 -22.21
CA ASN A 72 -11.80 -43.02 -21.81
C ASN A 72 -13.07 -43.82 -21.43
N GLY A 73 -14.26 -43.22 -21.54
CA GLY A 73 -15.52 -43.88 -21.18
C GLY A 73 -15.94 -43.69 -19.72
N GLU A 74 -15.11 -43.12 -18.86
CA GLU A 74 -15.49 -42.86 -17.46
C GLU A 74 -16.55 -41.75 -17.35
N ARG A 75 -17.54 -41.98 -16.46
CA ARG A 75 -18.60 -41.01 -16.15
C ARG A 75 -18.46 -40.50 -14.72
N TYR A 76 -18.59 -39.19 -14.56
CA TYR A 76 -18.63 -38.52 -13.27
C TYR A 76 -19.86 -37.62 -13.15
N THR A 77 -20.38 -37.46 -11.94
CA THR A 77 -21.55 -36.61 -11.64
C THR A 77 -21.25 -35.64 -10.52
N GLY A 78 -22.17 -34.69 -10.28
CA GLY A 78 -22.12 -33.83 -9.09
C GLY A 78 -20.89 -32.91 -9.01
N ALA A 79 -20.36 -32.72 -7.81
CA ALA A 79 -19.19 -31.87 -7.60
C ALA A 79 -17.93 -32.46 -8.24
N ARG A 80 -17.78 -33.80 -8.22
CA ARG A 80 -16.67 -34.50 -8.91
C ARG A 80 -16.64 -34.17 -10.40
N ALA A 81 -17.78 -34.17 -11.07
CA ALA A 81 -17.88 -33.80 -12.49
C ALA A 81 -17.41 -32.35 -12.72
N ALA A 82 -17.87 -31.41 -11.91
CA ALA A 82 -17.48 -30.00 -12.03
C ALA A 82 -15.97 -29.79 -11.86
N PHE A 83 -15.37 -30.37 -10.82
CA PHE A 83 -13.92 -30.26 -10.59
C PHE A 83 -13.10 -30.97 -11.65
N THR A 84 -13.55 -32.14 -12.12
CA THR A 84 -12.86 -32.89 -13.17
C THR A 84 -12.90 -32.13 -14.49
N ALA A 85 -14.04 -31.54 -14.85
CA ALA A 85 -14.17 -30.72 -16.05
C ALA A 85 -13.20 -29.53 -16.03
N LEU A 86 -13.16 -28.76 -14.93
CA LEU A 86 -12.25 -27.62 -14.81
C LEU A 86 -10.76 -28.04 -14.79
N ALA A 87 -10.44 -29.22 -14.29
CA ALA A 87 -9.07 -29.73 -14.29
C ALA A 87 -8.62 -30.21 -15.67
N VAL A 88 -9.48 -30.96 -16.37
CA VAL A 88 -9.22 -31.48 -17.73
C VAL A 88 -9.10 -30.33 -18.73
N GLY A 89 -9.94 -29.30 -18.58
CA GLY A 89 -9.82 -28.08 -19.37
C GLY A 89 -8.65 -27.16 -19.00
N GLY A 90 -7.72 -27.62 -18.15
CA GLY A 90 -6.50 -26.89 -17.82
C GLY A 90 -6.67 -25.69 -16.88
N HIS A 91 -7.86 -25.43 -16.35
CA HIS A 91 -8.14 -24.25 -15.52
C HIS A 91 -7.69 -24.42 -14.06
N SER A 92 -7.99 -25.56 -13.41
CA SER A 92 -7.54 -25.81 -12.04
C SER A 92 -7.52 -27.27 -11.62
N GLY A 93 -6.33 -27.88 -11.54
CA GLY A 93 -6.13 -29.20 -10.93
C GLY A 93 -6.15 -29.22 -9.39
N PHE A 94 -5.95 -28.07 -8.72
CA PHE A 94 -5.87 -27.98 -7.26
C PHE A 94 -7.15 -28.48 -6.58
N TRP A 95 -8.32 -27.98 -6.99
CA TRP A 95 -9.61 -28.36 -6.41
C TRP A 95 -9.96 -29.84 -6.64
N LEU A 96 -9.59 -30.39 -7.80
CA LEU A 96 -9.71 -31.82 -8.05
C LEU A 96 -8.79 -32.64 -7.12
N GLY A 97 -7.57 -32.17 -6.90
CA GLY A 97 -6.64 -32.75 -5.92
C GLY A 97 -7.22 -32.74 -4.50
N CYS A 98 -7.75 -31.60 -4.05
CA CYS A 98 -8.45 -31.51 -2.75
C CYS A 98 -9.63 -32.48 -2.68
N TYR A 99 -10.43 -32.58 -3.73
CA TYR A 99 -11.54 -33.53 -3.81
C TYR A 99 -11.09 -34.99 -3.69
N ARG A 100 -9.97 -35.36 -4.33
CA ARG A 100 -9.45 -36.73 -4.31
C ARG A 100 -8.76 -37.11 -3.01
N HIS A 101 -8.03 -36.18 -2.38
CA HIS A 101 -7.16 -36.49 -1.25
C HIS A 101 -7.72 -36.08 0.12
N LEU A 102 -8.70 -35.18 0.19
CA LEU A 102 -9.27 -34.70 1.46
C LEU A 102 -10.74 -35.18 1.60
N PRO A 103 -11.00 -36.24 2.39
CA PRO A 103 -12.35 -36.81 2.52
C PRO A 103 -13.41 -35.81 2.98
N LEU A 104 -13.04 -34.90 3.89
CA LEU A 104 -13.93 -33.86 4.38
C LEU A 104 -14.32 -32.87 3.27
N PHE A 105 -13.36 -32.47 2.43
CA PHE A 105 -13.61 -31.55 1.32
C PHE A 105 -14.53 -32.17 0.26
N SER A 106 -14.35 -33.46 -0.06
CA SER A 106 -15.24 -34.19 -0.96
C SER A 106 -16.69 -34.22 -0.43
N ARG A 107 -16.88 -34.62 0.84
CA ARG A 107 -18.22 -34.66 1.46
C ARG A 107 -18.89 -33.30 1.53
N LEU A 108 -18.14 -32.25 1.89
CA LEU A 108 -18.66 -30.88 1.92
C LEU A 108 -19.03 -30.39 0.52
N SER A 109 -18.18 -30.65 -0.48
CA SER A 109 -18.43 -30.25 -1.87
C SER A 109 -19.68 -30.88 -2.44
N GLU A 110 -19.89 -32.18 -2.22
CA GLU A 110 -21.11 -32.87 -2.69
C GLU A 110 -22.36 -32.44 -1.90
N THR A 111 -22.21 -32.11 -0.62
CA THR A 111 -23.31 -31.57 0.18
C THR A 111 -23.72 -30.18 -0.31
N LEU A 112 -22.74 -29.31 -0.57
CA LEU A 112 -22.96 -27.99 -1.14
C LEU A 112 -23.57 -28.08 -2.55
N TYR A 113 -23.09 -29.00 -3.38
CA TYR A 113 -23.64 -29.24 -4.71
C TYR A 113 -25.12 -29.64 -4.62
N ARG A 114 -25.48 -30.58 -3.75
CA ARG A 114 -26.88 -30.99 -3.51
C ARG A 114 -27.75 -29.85 -2.96
N PHE A 115 -27.20 -28.99 -2.11
CA PHE A 115 -27.90 -27.80 -1.65
C PHE A 115 -28.20 -26.84 -2.82
N VAL A 116 -27.20 -26.57 -3.66
CA VAL A 116 -27.34 -25.70 -4.83
C VAL A 116 -28.36 -26.25 -5.82
N THR A 117 -28.38 -27.56 -6.07
CA THR A 117 -29.36 -28.17 -6.99
C THR A 117 -30.79 -28.09 -6.45
N ARG A 118 -30.99 -28.18 -5.13
CA ARG A 118 -32.30 -27.97 -4.48
C ARG A 118 -32.75 -26.50 -4.46
N HIS A 119 -31.82 -25.55 -4.50
CA HIS A 119 -32.10 -24.12 -4.36
C HIS A 119 -31.64 -23.27 -5.56
N ARG A 120 -31.64 -23.84 -6.77
CA ARG A 120 -31.11 -23.21 -8.02
C ARG A 120 -31.52 -21.76 -8.23
N ASN A 121 -32.81 -21.44 -8.09
CA ASN A 121 -33.32 -20.08 -8.30
C ASN A 121 -32.78 -19.08 -7.26
N GLY A 122 -32.73 -19.48 -5.99
CA GLY A 122 -32.13 -18.68 -4.92
C GLY A 122 -30.64 -18.49 -5.15
N CYS A 123 -29.91 -19.58 -5.42
CA CYS A 123 -28.48 -19.54 -5.74
C CYS A 123 -28.18 -18.67 -6.96
N TYR A 124 -29.00 -18.69 -8.01
CA TYR A 124 -28.84 -17.80 -9.17
C TYR A 124 -29.01 -16.33 -8.80
N ARG A 125 -30.06 -15.98 -8.05
CA ARG A 125 -30.29 -14.60 -7.60
C ARG A 125 -29.11 -14.09 -6.76
N THR A 126 -28.64 -14.90 -5.81
CA THR A 126 -27.49 -14.57 -4.97
C THR A 126 -26.20 -14.47 -5.77
N SER A 127 -25.91 -15.42 -6.66
CA SER A 127 -24.73 -15.38 -7.52
C SER A 127 -24.76 -14.17 -8.46
N LYS A 128 -25.92 -13.84 -9.04
CA LYS A 128 -26.09 -12.64 -9.86
C LYS A 128 -25.84 -11.35 -9.07
N LEU A 129 -26.32 -11.30 -7.81
CA LEU A 129 -26.07 -10.18 -6.91
C LEU A 129 -24.59 -10.05 -6.53
N MET A 130 -23.87 -11.15 -6.32
CA MET A 130 -22.49 -11.17 -5.86
C MET A 130 -21.45 -11.04 -6.98
N PHE A 131 -21.65 -11.73 -8.10
CA PHE A 131 -20.70 -11.87 -9.20
C PHE A 131 -21.09 -11.08 -10.45
N GLY A 132 -22.37 -10.79 -10.66
CA GLY A 132 -22.87 -10.04 -11.82
C GLY A 132 -23.75 -10.87 -12.76
N ALA A 133 -24.20 -10.23 -13.85
CA ALA A 133 -25.12 -10.84 -14.81
C ALA A 133 -24.50 -12.02 -15.59
N SER A 134 -23.17 -12.04 -15.73
CA SER A 134 -22.40 -13.15 -16.30
C SER A 134 -21.24 -13.52 -15.38
N LEU A 135 -21.02 -14.82 -15.20
CA LEU A 135 -19.87 -15.36 -14.46
C LEU A 135 -18.74 -15.56 -15.48
N GLN A 136 -17.56 -15.02 -15.20
CA GLN A 136 -16.46 -14.95 -16.17
C GLN A 136 -15.12 -15.25 -15.46
N PRO A 137 -14.17 -15.95 -16.09
CA PRO A 137 -12.83 -16.15 -15.53
C PRO A 137 -12.12 -14.82 -15.27
N THR A 138 -11.53 -14.67 -14.09
CA THR A 138 -10.76 -13.47 -13.74
C THR A 138 -9.38 -13.50 -14.39
N ALA A 139 -9.08 -12.47 -15.20
CA ALA A 139 -7.76 -12.17 -15.72
C ALA A 139 -7.23 -10.88 -15.06
N PHE A 140 -5.91 -10.82 -14.88
CA PHE A 140 -5.22 -9.70 -14.23
C PHE A 140 -4.01 -9.20 -15.04
N THR A 141 -3.93 -9.52 -16.32
CA THR A 141 -2.77 -9.16 -17.14
C THR A 141 -2.68 -7.64 -17.28
N LEU A 142 -3.78 -6.99 -17.68
CA LEU A 142 -3.84 -5.54 -17.82
C LEU A 142 -3.79 -4.85 -16.46
N THR A 143 -4.54 -5.36 -15.48
CA THR A 143 -4.54 -4.82 -14.11
C THR A 143 -3.12 -4.80 -13.52
N VAL A 144 -2.37 -5.90 -13.62
CA VAL A 144 -0.98 -5.97 -13.12
C VAL A 144 -0.06 -5.03 -13.88
N GLN A 145 -0.20 -4.91 -15.20
CA GLN A 145 0.61 -4.00 -16.01
C GLN A 145 0.37 -2.53 -15.66
N VAL A 146 -0.88 -2.12 -15.43
CA VAL A 146 -1.22 -0.77 -15.00
C VAL A 146 -0.69 -0.52 -13.58
N PHE A 147 -0.90 -1.48 -12.68
CA PHE A 147 -0.40 -1.39 -11.30
C PHE A 147 1.12 -1.21 -11.24
N LEU A 148 1.90 -1.99 -12.00
CA LEU A 148 3.36 -1.88 -12.01
C LEU A 148 3.85 -0.52 -12.52
N ARG A 149 3.16 0.09 -13.49
CA ARG A 149 3.48 1.46 -13.96
C ARG A 149 3.18 2.51 -12.90
N LEU A 150 2.05 2.37 -12.19
CA LEU A 150 1.73 3.27 -11.08
C LEU A 150 2.70 3.11 -9.92
N LEU A 151 3.08 1.88 -9.59
CA LEU A 151 4.12 1.59 -8.60
C LEU A 151 5.46 2.22 -9.01
N ALA A 152 5.82 2.17 -10.30
CA ALA A 152 7.00 2.84 -10.83
C ALA A 152 6.94 4.36 -10.66
N LEU A 153 5.78 4.99 -10.92
CA LEU A 153 5.58 6.42 -10.69
C LEU A 153 5.66 6.77 -9.19
N ILE A 154 5.13 5.91 -8.32
CA ILE A 154 5.22 6.09 -6.87
C ILE A 154 6.69 6.03 -6.42
N TYR A 155 7.45 5.01 -6.84
CA TYR A 155 8.89 4.95 -6.58
C TYR A 155 9.62 6.17 -7.12
N LEU A 156 9.31 6.59 -8.35
CA LEU A 156 9.89 7.79 -8.95
C LEU A 156 9.66 9.01 -8.04
N THR A 157 8.43 9.24 -7.60
CA THR A 157 8.11 10.35 -6.69
C THR A 157 8.81 10.22 -5.34
N ALA A 158 8.86 9.01 -4.76
CA ALA A 158 9.48 8.77 -3.46
C ALA A 158 11.00 9.01 -3.49
N PHE A 159 11.69 8.47 -4.50
CA PHE A 159 13.12 8.65 -4.68
C PHE A 159 13.47 10.09 -5.05
N THR A 160 12.78 10.72 -6.01
CA THR A 160 13.03 12.13 -6.34
C THR A 160 12.78 13.03 -5.15
N SER A 161 11.68 12.79 -4.41
CA SER A 161 11.36 13.55 -3.19
C SER A 161 12.48 13.43 -2.16
N PHE A 162 13.06 12.25 -1.94
CA PHE A 162 14.16 12.09 -1.00
C PHE A 162 15.48 12.66 -1.54
N ALA A 163 15.80 12.42 -2.81
CA ALA A 163 17.08 12.79 -3.42
C ALA A 163 17.42 14.29 -3.28
N ILE A 164 16.41 15.16 -3.47
CA ILE A 164 16.60 16.61 -3.41
C ILE A 164 16.86 17.15 -2.00
N GLN A 165 16.59 16.36 -0.96
CA GLN A 165 16.82 16.73 0.45
C GLN A 165 17.83 15.83 1.15
N ALA A 166 18.33 14.78 0.48
CA ALA A 166 19.08 13.70 1.11
C ALA A 166 20.34 14.20 1.84
N LEU A 167 21.09 15.14 1.23
CA LEU A 167 22.31 15.68 1.84
C LEU A 167 22.02 16.57 3.05
N GLY A 168 20.97 17.39 2.99
CA GLY A 168 20.56 18.20 4.14
C GLY A 168 20.10 17.35 5.32
N LEU A 169 19.51 16.18 5.07
CA LEU A 169 19.03 15.29 6.12
C LEU A 169 20.13 14.39 6.68
N ILE A 170 20.85 13.66 5.81
CA ILE A 170 21.77 12.59 6.20
C ILE A 170 23.16 12.66 5.54
N GLY A 171 23.45 13.72 4.79
CA GLY A 171 24.80 13.96 4.26
C GLY A 171 25.81 14.25 5.37
N ASN A 172 27.09 14.33 5.01
CA ASN A 172 28.16 14.56 5.99
C ASN A 172 28.01 15.88 6.75
N GLU A 173 27.51 16.94 6.10
CA GLU A 173 27.17 18.23 6.72
C GLU A 173 25.66 18.37 6.98
N GLY A 174 24.91 17.26 6.89
CA GLY A 174 23.48 17.23 7.12
C GLY A 174 23.09 17.19 8.61
N ILE A 175 21.79 17.15 8.88
CA ILE A 175 21.24 17.17 10.24
C ILE A 175 21.64 15.91 11.05
N LEU A 176 21.62 14.73 10.41
CA LEU A 176 21.98 13.44 11.02
C LEU A 176 22.95 12.67 10.11
N PRO A 177 24.26 12.97 10.15
CA PRO A 177 25.23 12.40 9.23
C PRO A 177 25.23 10.86 9.20
N LEU A 178 25.12 10.31 7.99
CA LEU A 178 25.08 8.86 7.77
C LEU A 178 26.34 8.14 8.25
N THR A 179 27.49 8.77 8.03
CA THR A 179 28.82 8.23 8.38
C THR A 179 28.93 7.95 9.88
N GLU A 180 28.51 8.91 10.72
CA GLU A 180 28.54 8.78 12.18
C GLU A 180 27.61 7.66 12.65
N TYR A 181 26.41 7.57 12.08
CA TYR A 181 25.43 6.54 12.41
C TYR A 181 25.93 5.12 12.12
N PHE A 182 26.47 4.89 10.91
CA PHE A 182 27.01 3.57 10.52
C PHE A 182 28.28 3.22 11.28
N GLN A 183 29.14 4.21 11.58
CA GLN A 183 30.32 3.99 12.40
C GLN A 183 29.94 3.59 13.83
N ALA A 184 28.99 4.29 14.45
CA ALA A 184 28.51 3.98 15.79
C ALA A 184 27.93 2.56 15.90
N ILE A 185 27.13 2.11 14.92
CA ILE A 185 26.62 0.74 14.89
C ILE A 185 27.74 -0.25 14.59
N GLY A 186 28.63 0.07 13.64
CA GLY A 186 29.72 -0.81 13.23
C GLY A 186 30.74 -1.09 14.32
N GLN A 187 30.94 -0.15 15.26
CA GLN A 187 31.83 -0.30 16.42
C GLN A 187 31.20 -1.13 17.54
N ASN A 188 29.88 -1.06 17.69
CA ASN A 188 29.15 -1.67 18.81
C ASN A 188 28.49 -3.01 18.46
N THR A 189 28.57 -3.46 17.21
CA THR A 189 27.87 -4.65 16.74
C THR A 189 28.72 -5.44 15.76
N GLY A 190 28.77 -6.77 15.94
CA GLY A 190 29.47 -7.70 15.06
C GLY A 190 28.77 -7.90 13.70
N ARG A 191 28.73 -9.13 13.20
CA ARG A 191 28.07 -9.45 11.91
C ARG A 191 26.57 -9.20 11.90
N GLU A 192 25.94 -9.12 13.07
CA GLU A 192 24.51 -8.82 13.23
C GLU A 192 24.11 -7.45 12.67
N LYS A 193 25.06 -6.52 12.52
CA LYS A 193 24.81 -5.18 11.96
C LYS A 193 24.18 -5.21 10.57
N TYR A 194 24.53 -6.21 9.75
CA TYR A 194 23.95 -6.38 8.40
C TYR A 194 22.49 -6.82 8.46
N TRP A 195 22.07 -7.45 9.56
CA TRP A 195 20.70 -7.89 9.78
C TRP A 195 19.86 -6.82 10.44
N LEU A 196 20.43 -6.08 11.41
CA LEU A 196 19.78 -4.96 12.08
C LEU A 196 19.58 -3.77 11.14
N LEU A 197 20.53 -3.54 10.23
CA LEU A 197 20.54 -2.42 9.31
C LEU A 197 20.85 -2.90 7.88
N PRO A 198 19.92 -3.60 7.21
CA PRO A 198 20.14 -4.13 5.87
C PRO A 198 20.26 -2.98 4.87
N SER A 199 21.48 -2.65 4.48
CA SER A 199 21.74 -1.47 3.65
C SER A 199 22.97 -1.59 2.78
N ILE A 200 22.90 -1.06 1.56
CA ILE A 200 24.04 -0.95 0.64
C ILE A 200 25.09 0.05 1.19
N PHE A 201 24.70 0.96 2.08
CA PHE A 201 25.61 1.97 2.66
C PHE A 201 26.71 1.41 3.56
N TRP A 202 26.68 0.11 3.88
CA TRP A 202 27.84 -0.57 4.49
C TRP A 202 29.07 -0.60 3.57
N LEU A 203 28.89 -0.40 2.26
CA LEU A 203 30.00 -0.31 1.30
C LEU A 203 30.64 1.10 1.28
N SER A 204 29.84 2.15 1.45
CA SER A 204 30.28 3.55 1.47
C SER A 204 29.17 4.44 2.01
N THR A 205 29.51 5.37 2.90
CA THR A 205 28.59 6.34 3.52
C THR A 205 28.77 7.77 2.99
N THR A 206 29.51 7.95 1.91
CA THR A 206 29.82 9.27 1.34
C THR A 206 28.58 9.96 0.75
N ASP A 207 28.61 11.28 0.61
CA ASP A 207 27.54 12.04 -0.04
C ASP A 207 27.26 11.56 -1.47
N THR A 208 28.32 11.16 -2.18
CA THR A 208 28.22 10.53 -3.51
C THR A 208 27.44 9.22 -3.45
N SER A 209 27.66 8.35 -2.45
CA SER A 209 26.90 7.10 -2.34
C SER A 209 25.43 7.37 -2.03
N ILE A 210 25.12 8.34 -1.17
CA ILE A 210 23.75 8.77 -0.86
C ILE A 210 23.03 9.23 -2.13
N GLN A 211 23.69 10.07 -2.94
CA GLN A 211 23.15 10.56 -4.21
C GLN A 211 23.00 9.43 -5.24
N LEU A 212 23.99 8.54 -5.37
CA LEU A 212 23.94 7.40 -6.29
C LEU A 212 22.79 6.44 -5.98
N VAL A 213 22.55 6.12 -4.70
CA VAL A 213 21.42 5.26 -4.31
C VAL A 213 20.09 5.98 -4.56
N SER A 214 20.00 7.27 -4.25
CA SER A 214 18.77 8.05 -4.41
C SER A 214 18.39 8.25 -5.87
N TRP A 215 19.29 8.77 -6.70
CA TRP A 215 19.08 8.95 -8.15
C TRP A 215 19.11 7.64 -8.93
N GLY A 216 19.84 6.63 -8.46
CA GLY A 216 19.77 5.27 -9.00
C GLY A 216 18.35 4.71 -8.87
N GLY A 217 17.68 4.95 -7.75
CA GLY A 217 16.26 4.62 -7.57
C GLY A 217 15.34 5.32 -8.56
N VAL A 218 15.59 6.60 -8.88
CA VAL A 218 14.88 7.35 -9.93
C VAL A 218 15.04 6.67 -11.29
N LEU A 219 16.28 6.33 -11.67
CA LEU A 219 16.56 5.63 -12.93
C LEU A 219 15.88 4.26 -13.00
N LEU A 220 15.97 3.45 -11.95
CA LEU A 220 15.32 2.15 -11.87
C LEU A 220 13.79 2.26 -11.95
N SER A 221 13.22 3.33 -11.40
CA SER A 221 11.79 3.63 -11.49
C SER A 221 11.38 3.91 -12.93
N LEU A 222 12.17 4.70 -13.66
CA LEU A 222 11.95 4.95 -15.10
C LEU A 222 12.10 3.66 -15.91
N MET A 223 13.11 2.83 -15.62
CA MET A 223 13.26 1.52 -16.26
C MET A 223 12.01 0.66 -16.05
N LEU A 224 11.48 0.57 -14.83
CA LEU A 224 10.24 -0.17 -14.55
C LEU A 224 9.03 0.44 -15.29
N LEU A 225 8.91 1.77 -15.32
CA LEU A 225 7.83 2.49 -16.01
C LEU A 225 7.78 2.14 -17.50
N PHE A 226 8.95 2.06 -18.14
CA PHE A 226 9.10 1.67 -19.54
C PHE A 226 9.25 0.14 -19.74
N ASN A 227 9.02 -0.65 -18.70
CA ASN A 227 9.07 -2.12 -18.72
C ASN A 227 10.44 -2.70 -19.17
N ILE A 228 11.52 -1.98 -18.87
CA ILE A 228 12.91 -2.41 -19.08
C ILE A 228 13.35 -3.24 -17.87
N LEU A 229 13.70 -4.51 -18.10
CA LEU A 229 14.14 -5.47 -17.08
C LEU A 229 13.28 -5.46 -15.80
N PRO A 230 11.93 -5.57 -15.89
CA PRO A 230 11.02 -5.21 -14.80
C PRO A 230 11.27 -5.96 -13.49
N ARG A 231 11.62 -7.25 -13.54
CA ARG A 231 11.91 -8.04 -12.32
C ARG A 231 13.19 -7.59 -11.63
N LEU A 232 14.23 -7.26 -12.40
CA LEU A 232 15.49 -6.75 -11.85
C LEU A 232 15.27 -5.33 -11.30
N SER A 233 14.57 -4.48 -12.03
CA SER A 233 14.21 -3.14 -11.55
C SER A 233 13.43 -3.19 -10.24
N LEU A 234 12.44 -4.08 -10.09
CA LEU A 234 11.70 -4.27 -8.85
C LEU A 234 12.59 -4.72 -7.69
N LEU A 235 13.49 -5.68 -7.92
CA LEU A 235 14.43 -6.15 -6.90
C LEU A 235 15.37 -5.03 -6.46
N LEU A 236 15.96 -4.29 -7.41
CA LEU A 236 16.89 -3.22 -7.12
C LEU A 236 16.20 -2.01 -6.48
N LEU A 237 14.98 -1.66 -6.91
CA LEU A 237 14.16 -0.62 -6.27
C LEU A 237 13.90 -0.97 -4.80
N TYR A 238 13.52 -2.21 -4.51
CA TYR A 238 13.32 -2.67 -3.14
C TYR A 238 14.61 -2.56 -2.32
N LEU A 239 15.76 -3.02 -2.84
CA LEU A 239 17.04 -2.96 -2.12
C LEU A 239 17.54 -1.53 -1.89
N CYS A 240 17.42 -0.66 -2.90
CA CYS A 240 17.78 0.76 -2.77
C CYS A 240 16.87 1.48 -1.77
N TYR A 241 15.55 1.25 -1.84
CA TYR A 241 14.61 1.89 -0.92
C TYR A 241 14.77 1.36 0.50
N LEU A 242 15.00 0.06 0.67
CA LEU A 242 15.30 -0.55 1.97
C LEU A 242 16.57 0.07 2.57
N SER A 243 17.60 0.24 1.75
CA SER A 243 18.85 0.89 2.17
C SER A 243 18.61 2.31 2.67
N LEU A 244 17.76 3.08 1.97
CA LEU A 244 17.37 4.43 2.41
C LEU A 244 16.53 4.40 3.69
N VAL A 245 15.57 3.48 3.82
CA VAL A 245 14.73 3.36 5.02
C VAL A 245 15.55 3.00 6.25
N SER A 246 16.49 2.06 6.11
CA SER A 246 17.42 1.70 7.19
C SER A 246 18.37 2.86 7.52
N ALA A 247 18.95 3.51 6.51
CA ALA A 247 19.96 4.55 6.71
C ALA A 247 19.40 5.93 7.09
N GLY A 248 18.19 6.24 6.69
CA GLY A 248 17.59 7.57 6.81
C GLY A 248 17.07 7.92 8.21
N GLN A 249 17.27 7.02 9.19
CA GLN A 249 16.97 7.24 10.61
C GLN A 249 15.53 7.76 10.80
N ILE A 250 15.33 8.78 11.65
CA ILE A 250 14.01 9.36 11.92
C ILE A 250 13.37 9.93 10.66
N PHE A 251 14.17 10.42 9.71
CA PHE A 251 13.67 10.99 8.46
C PHE A 251 13.09 9.97 7.51
N MET A 252 13.25 8.65 7.73
CA MET A 252 12.60 7.59 6.93
C MET A 252 11.68 6.68 7.76
N SER A 253 11.42 7.04 9.01
CA SER A 253 10.65 6.21 9.96
C SER A 253 9.13 6.45 9.84
N TYR A 254 8.58 6.28 8.64
CA TYR A 254 7.17 6.55 8.37
C TYR A 254 6.39 5.35 7.82
N GLN A 255 5.07 5.34 8.06
CA GLN A 255 4.22 4.22 7.67
C GLN A 255 4.07 4.04 6.15
N TRP A 256 4.20 5.11 5.38
CA TRP A 256 4.17 5.03 3.91
C TRP A 256 5.48 4.48 3.33
N ASP A 257 6.61 4.71 3.98
CA ASP A 257 7.91 4.17 3.56
C ASP A 257 7.92 2.64 3.72
N ILE A 258 7.44 2.12 4.86
CA ILE A 258 7.33 0.68 5.09
C ILE A 258 6.21 0.02 4.25
N LEU A 259 5.12 0.75 3.95
CA LEU A 259 4.09 0.27 3.02
C LEU A 259 4.65 0.13 1.60
N LEU A 260 5.47 1.08 1.14
CA LEU A 260 6.11 1.01 -0.17
C LEU A 260 7.11 -0.16 -0.25
N LEU A 261 7.86 -0.45 0.83
CA LEU A 261 8.71 -1.63 0.91
C LEU A 261 7.92 -2.93 0.78
N GLU A 262 6.83 -3.06 1.55
CA GLU A 262 5.97 -4.25 1.50
C GLU A 262 5.32 -4.42 0.12
N CYS A 263 4.88 -3.32 -0.50
CA CYS A 263 4.36 -3.34 -1.88
C CYS A 263 5.43 -3.72 -2.89
N GLY A 264 6.65 -3.19 -2.76
CA GLY A 264 7.79 -3.52 -3.61
C GLY A 264 8.18 -4.99 -3.53
N PHE A 265 8.25 -5.53 -2.31
CA PHE A 265 8.58 -6.93 -2.07
C PHE A 265 7.60 -7.87 -2.78
N LEU A 266 6.29 -7.64 -2.63
CA LEU A 266 5.26 -8.43 -3.31
C LEU A 266 5.36 -8.31 -4.83
N ALA A 267 5.75 -7.14 -5.35
CA ALA A 267 5.80 -6.88 -6.79
C ALA A 267 6.87 -7.75 -7.49
N ILE A 268 7.98 -8.06 -6.81
CA ILE A 268 9.07 -8.92 -7.32
C ILE A 268 8.52 -10.25 -7.85
N PHE A 269 7.55 -10.82 -7.14
CA PHE A 269 6.97 -12.14 -7.44
C PHE A 269 5.61 -12.07 -8.15
N LEU A 270 5.03 -10.88 -8.30
CA LEU A 270 3.69 -10.66 -8.85
C LEU A 270 3.50 -11.31 -10.23
N THR A 271 4.49 -11.17 -11.12
CA THR A 271 4.42 -11.74 -12.47
C THR A 271 4.58 -13.26 -12.53
N LEU A 272 5.06 -13.91 -11.45
CA LEU A 272 5.24 -15.37 -11.39
C LEU A 272 3.91 -16.11 -11.11
N ARG A 273 3.05 -15.50 -10.29
CA ARG A 273 1.69 -16.01 -10.02
C ARG A 273 0.71 -14.83 -9.83
N PRO A 274 0.29 -14.15 -10.91
CA PRO A 274 -0.53 -12.93 -10.83
C PRO A 274 -1.77 -13.08 -9.97
N GLY A 275 -2.56 -14.15 -10.15
CA GLY A 275 -3.78 -14.36 -9.36
C GLY A 275 -3.53 -14.50 -7.86
N LEU A 276 -2.45 -15.17 -7.46
CA LEU A 276 -2.08 -15.34 -6.04
C LEU A 276 -1.60 -14.02 -5.44
N PHE A 277 -0.72 -13.30 -6.13
CA PHE A 277 -0.16 -12.06 -5.62
C PHE A 277 -1.16 -10.90 -5.66
N VAL A 278 -2.06 -10.84 -6.64
CA VAL A 278 -3.22 -9.92 -6.60
C VAL A 278 -4.08 -10.20 -5.36
N TRP A 279 -4.28 -11.47 -5.00
CA TRP A 279 -4.98 -11.81 -3.75
C TRP A 279 -4.17 -11.39 -2.51
N LEU A 280 -2.85 -11.52 -2.50
CA LEU A 280 -2.00 -11.01 -1.40
C LEU A 280 -2.05 -9.49 -1.29
N TYR A 281 -2.10 -8.75 -2.39
CA TYR A 281 -2.30 -7.30 -2.35
C TYR A 281 -3.69 -6.91 -1.84
N ARG A 282 -4.72 -7.72 -2.14
CA ARG A 282 -6.05 -7.54 -1.52
C ARG A 282 -5.99 -7.78 -0.02
N TRP A 283 -5.26 -8.80 0.41
CA TRP A 283 -5.00 -9.05 1.82
C TRP A 283 -4.22 -7.88 2.46
N LEU A 284 -3.20 -7.34 1.80
CA LEU A 284 -2.46 -6.16 2.25
C LEU A 284 -3.39 -4.96 2.42
N LEU A 285 -4.20 -4.62 1.41
CA LEU A 285 -5.14 -3.50 1.46
C LEU A 285 -6.19 -3.71 2.56
N PHE A 286 -6.73 -4.94 2.69
CA PHE A 286 -7.64 -5.31 3.77
C PHE A 286 -7.00 -5.05 5.14
N ARG A 287 -5.80 -5.59 5.36
CA ARG A 287 -5.06 -5.46 6.62
C ARG A 287 -4.73 -4.00 6.92
N PHE A 288 -4.26 -3.26 5.92
CA PHE A 288 -3.91 -1.86 6.03
C PHE A 288 -5.10 -1.00 6.48
N MET A 289 -6.24 -1.12 5.79
CA MET A 289 -7.45 -0.37 6.14
C MET A 289 -7.98 -0.80 7.52
N LEU A 290 -8.06 -2.11 7.76
CA LEU A 290 -8.57 -2.65 9.02
C LEU A 290 -7.72 -2.24 10.23
N GLN A 291 -6.39 -2.36 10.13
CA GLN A 291 -5.49 -1.93 11.20
C GLN A 291 -5.61 -0.43 11.47
N SER A 292 -5.75 0.40 10.42
CA SER A 292 -5.94 1.84 10.57
C SER A 292 -7.19 2.21 11.37
N GLY A 293 -8.28 1.45 11.22
CA GLY A 293 -9.50 1.60 12.02
C GLY A 293 -9.39 0.99 13.41
N LEU A 294 -8.80 -0.21 13.53
CA LEU A 294 -8.64 -0.90 14.80
C LEU A 294 -7.85 -0.07 15.80
N VAL A 295 -6.75 0.56 15.38
CA VAL A 295 -5.96 1.39 16.31
C VAL A 295 -6.72 2.60 16.83
N LYS A 296 -7.69 3.15 16.08
CA LYS A 296 -8.54 4.27 16.53
C LYS A 296 -9.55 3.83 17.58
N LEU A 297 -10.11 2.63 17.42
CA LEU A 297 -10.98 2.04 18.44
C LEU A 297 -10.21 1.62 19.69
N LEU A 298 -9.05 0.97 19.50
CA LEU A 298 -8.26 0.35 20.56
C LEU A 298 -7.34 1.33 21.30
N SER A 299 -7.14 2.53 20.78
CA SER A 299 -6.36 3.58 21.47
C SER A 299 -7.06 4.08 22.73
N GLY A 300 -8.39 4.01 22.78
CA GLY A 300 -9.19 4.59 23.87
C GLY A 300 -9.28 6.11 23.84
N ASP A 301 -8.90 6.75 22.73
CA ASP A 301 -8.96 8.20 22.58
C ASP A 301 -10.44 8.71 22.61
N PRO A 302 -10.80 9.61 23.54
CA PRO A 302 -12.16 10.12 23.66
C PRO A 302 -12.65 10.82 22.38
N ASN A 303 -11.78 11.44 21.60
CA ASN A 303 -12.20 12.17 20.40
C ASN A 303 -12.74 11.23 19.31
N TRP A 304 -12.15 10.04 19.21
CA TRP A 304 -12.62 8.98 18.33
C TRP A 304 -13.93 8.35 18.82
N GLN A 305 -14.09 8.22 20.14
CA GLN A 305 -15.31 7.66 20.76
C GLN A 305 -16.50 8.62 20.70
N GLN A 306 -16.26 9.93 20.87
CA GLN A 306 -17.28 10.97 20.89
C GLN A 306 -17.58 11.57 19.50
N LEU A 307 -16.93 11.04 18.45
CA LEU A 307 -17.07 11.48 17.06
C LEU A 307 -16.60 12.93 16.79
N THR A 308 -15.72 13.48 17.63
CA THR A 308 -15.17 14.84 17.52
C THR A 308 -13.79 14.88 16.85
N ALA A 309 -13.21 13.74 16.49
CA ALA A 309 -11.85 13.64 15.94
C ALA A 309 -11.59 14.58 14.74
N LEU A 310 -12.58 14.74 13.84
CA LEU A 310 -12.44 15.62 12.67
C LEU A 310 -12.61 17.11 12.96
N GLU A 311 -13.08 17.48 14.16
CA GLU A 311 -13.07 18.88 14.62
C GLU A 311 -11.62 19.37 14.77
N PHE A 312 -10.68 18.48 15.10
CA PHE A 312 -9.27 18.82 15.24
C PHE A 312 -8.44 18.50 14.00
N HIS A 313 -8.67 17.32 13.40
CA HIS A 313 -7.80 16.71 12.41
C HIS A 313 -7.36 17.65 11.28
N PHE A 314 -8.30 18.37 10.66
CA PHE A 314 -8.01 19.20 9.49
C PHE A 314 -7.01 20.33 9.79
N GLN A 315 -7.03 20.87 11.01
CA GLN A 315 -6.12 21.90 11.46
C GLN A 315 -4.81 21.32 12.00
N THR A 316 -4.89 20.25 12.79
CA THR A 316 -3.77 19.73 13.57
C THR A 316 -2.92 18.72 12.82
N GLN A 317 -3.40 18.18 11.70
CA GLN A 317 -2.62 17.30 10.83
C GLN A 317 -1.29 17.95 10.40
N PRO A 318 -0.26 17.17 10.05
CA PRO A 318 1.09 17.66 9.81
C PRO A 318 1.14 18.82 8.82
N LEU A 319 0.66 18.59 7.59
CA LEU A 319 0.68 19.56 6.50
C LEU A 319 -0.70 19.63 5.83
N PRO A 320 -1.62 20.49 6.30
CA PRO A 320 -2.92 20.67 5.68
C PRO A 320 -2.79 21.34 4.31
N THR A 321 -3.76 21.08 3.43
CA THR A 321 -3.95 21.87 2.19
C THR A 321 -4.86 23.07 2.47
N PHE A 322 -4.95 24.02 1.53
CA PHE A 322 -5.88 25.13 1.68
C PHE A 322 -7.35 24.70 1.80
N LEU A 323 -7.74 23.55 1.23
CA LEU A 323 -9.10 23.02 1.36
C LEU A 323 -9.42 22.54 2.79
N ALA A 324 -8.40 22.15 3.55
CA ALA A 324 -8.56 21.78 4.96
C ALA A 324 -9.17 22.93 5.77
N TRP A 325 -8.79 24.17 5.47
CA TRP A 325 -9.35 25.36 6.11
C TRP A 325 -10.86 25.43 5.89
N TYR A 326 -11.34 25.25 4.65
CA TYR A 326 -12.78 25.30 4.35
C TYR A 326 -13.54 24.15 5.00
N ILE A 327 -12.99 22.94 4.97
CA ILE A 327 -13.64 21.75 5.54
C ILE A 327 -13.68 21.81 7.07
N HIS A 328 -12.67 22.41 7.71
CA HIS A 328 -12.65 22.63 9.16
C HIS A 328 -13.78 23.56 9.64
N GLN A 329 -14.32 24.42 8.77
CA GLN A 329 -15.43 25.32 9.12
C GLN A 329 -16.82 24.67 8.93
N LEU A 330 -16.90 23.40 8.50
CA LEU A 330 -18.19 22.74 8.31
C LEU A 330 -18.91 22.54 9.66
N PRO A 331 -20.26 22.53 9.68
CA PRO A 331 -21.02 22.25 10.88
C PRO A 331 -20.68 20.89 11.50
N ASP A 332 -20.73 20.80 12.83
CA ASP A 332 -20.40 19.60 13.62
C ASP A 332 -21.08 18.33 13.11
N LEU A 333 -22.31 18.43 12.60
CA LEU A 333 -23.05 17.29 12.05
C LEU A 333 -22.30 16.62 10.88
N LEU A 334 -21.72 17.42 9.99
CA LEU A 334 -20.96 16.91 8.84
C LEU A 334 -19.60 16.34 9.28
N LEU A 335 -18.95 16.97 10.26
CA LEU A 335 -17.68 16.48 10.81
C LEU A 335 -17.87 15.13 11.53
N LYS A 336 -18.91 15.01 12.37
CA LYS A 336 -19.31 13.74 13.00
C LYS A 336 -19.65 12.67 11.97
N GLY A 337 -20.39 13.05 10.91
CA GLY A 337 -20.65 12.18 9.76
C GLY A 337 -19.36 11.69 9.09
N GLY A 338 -18.35 12.55 8.97
CA GLY A 338 -17.02 12.19 8.46
C GLY A 338 -16.27 11.20 9.35
N VAL A 339 -16.40 11.28 10.68
CA VAL A 339 -15.83 10.27 11.60
C VAL A 339 -16.53 8.92 11.42
N ILE A 340 -17.87 8.91 11.33
CA ILE A 340 -18.64 7.68 11.05
C ILE A 340 -18.23 7.07 9.70
N PHE A 341 -18.09 7.90 8.67
CA PHE A 341 -17.62 7.46 7.36
C PHE A 341 -16.21 6.86 7.43
N THR A 342 -15.30 7.48 8.19
CA THR A 342 -13.95 6.96 8.44
C THR A 342 -14.01 5.56 9.06
N TYR A 343 -14.80 5.37 10.12
CA TYR A 343 -15.00 4.04 10.72
C TYR A 343 -15.61 3.04 9.75
N ALA A 344 -16.61 3.42 8.98
CA ALA A 344 -17.20 2.52 8.00
C ALA A 344 -16.17 2.06 6.96
N VAL A 345 -15.38 2.99 6.42
CA VAL A 345 -14.37 2.69 5.39
C VAL A 345 -13.18 1.90 5.95
N GLU A 346 -12.78 2.14 7.20
CA GLU A 346 -11.64 1.46 7.82
C GLU A 346 -12.01 0.15 8.53
N LEU A 347 -13.26 -0.06 8.96
CA LEU A 347 -13.63 -1.26 9.75
C LEU A 347 -14.64 -2.17 9.05
N ILE A 348 -15.54 -1.65 8.22
CA ILE A 348 -16.62 -2.44 7.61
C ILE A 348 -16.28 -2.75 6.15
N ILE A 349 -15.99 -1.70 5.37
CA ILE A 349 -15.67 -1.80 3.95
C ILE A 349 -14.50 -2.75 3.64
N PRO A 350 -13.45 -2.90 4.48
CA PRO A 350 -12.35 -3.79 4.13
C PRO A 350 -12.81 -5.24 3.95
N PHE A 351 -13.81 -5.72 4.70
CA PHE A 351 -14.33 -7.08 4.52
C PHE A 351 -14.89 -7.32 3.11
N LEU A 352 -15.39 -6.27 2.45
CA LEU A 352 -15.87 -6.35 1.07
C LEU A 352 -14.73 -6.54 0.05
N ILE A 353 -13.48 -6.23 0.39
CA ILE A 353 -12.29 -6.50 -0.46
C ILE A 353 -12.14 -8.00 -0.72
N LEU A 354 -12.40 -8.82 0.29
CA LEU A 354 -12.26 -10.28 0.25
C LEU A 354 -13.49 -10.96 -0.36
N MET A 355 -14.57 -10.21 -0.59
CA MET A 355 -15.82 -10.71 -1.16
C MET A 355 -15.76 -10.85 -2.70
N PRO A 356 -16.81 -11.46 -3.30
CA PRO A 356 -17.00 -11.52 -4.73
C PRO A 356 -17.03 -10.16 -5.44
N ARG A 357 -17.14 -10.23 -6.76
CA ARG A 357 -16.90 -9.13 -7.70
C ARG A 357 -17.64 -7.82 -7.38
N ARG A 358 -18.93 -7.87 -7.04
CA ARG A 358 -19.77 -6.66 -6.85
C ARG A 358 -19.54 -5.97 -5.50
N PRO A 359 -19.57 -6.65 -4.34
CA PRO A 359 -19.19 -6.02 -3.08
C PRO A 359 -17.77 -5.45 -3.12
N ARG A 360 -16.84 -6.13 -3.80
CA ARG A 360 -15.48 -5.64 -3.98
C ARG A 360 -15.39 -4.33 -4.77
N LEU A 361 -16.30 -4.07 -5.70
CA LEU A 361 -16.39 -2.75 -6.35
C LEU A 361 -16.84 -1.65 -5.38
N LEU A 362 -17.76 -1.96 -4.47
CA LEU A 362 -18.15 -0.99 -3.45
C LEU A 362 -16.94 -0.61 -2.59
N ALA A 363 -16.10 -1.59 -2.23
CA ALA A 363 -14.82 -1.31 -1.55
C ALA A 363 -13.90 -0.42 -2.38
N PHE A 364 -13.75 -0.70 -3.68
CA PHE A 364 -12.96 0.13 -4.58
C PHE A 364 -13.41 1.59 -4.55
N PHE A 365 -14.70 1.86 -4.75
CA PHE A 365 -15.20 3.24 -4.77
C PHE A 365 -15.12 3.91 -3.39
N ALA A 366 -15.51 3.22 -2.33
CA ALA A 366 -15.52 3.79 -0.98
C ALA A 366 -14.11 4.14 -0.48
N ILE A 367 -13.14 3.22 -0.65
CA ILE A 367 -11.75 3.47 -0.25
C ILE A 367 -11.13 4.53 -1.16
N SER A 368 -11.37 4.50 -2.47
CA SER A 368 -10.82 5.52 -3.38
C SER A 368 -11.35 6.91 -3.05
N LEU A 369 -12.65 7.05 -2.79
CA LEU A 369 -13.25 8.31 -2.34
C LEU A 369 -12.60 8.80 -1.05
N PHE A 370 -12.43 7.90 -0.07
CA PHE A 370 -11.77 8.24 1.19
C PHE A 370 -10.33 8.74 0.98
N GLN A 371 -9.54 8.06 0.14
CA GLN A 371 -8.17 8.51 -0.18
C GLN A 371 -8.15 9.86 -0.91
N LEU A 372 -9.09 10.10 -1.83
CA LEU A 372 -9.20 11.38 -2.54
C LEU A 372 -9.58 12.52 -1.59
N CYS A 373 -10.48 12.29 -0.64
CA CYS A 373 -10.79 13.26 0.41
C CYS A 373 -9.54 13.59 1.25
N ILE A 374 -8.76 12.57 1.65
CA ILE A 374 -7.52 12.78 2.41
C ILE A 374 -6.53 13.63 1.59
N ILE A 375 -6.28 13.30 0.32
CA ILE A 375 -5.43 14.07 -0.58
C ILE A 375 -5.91 15.52 -0.68
N ALA A 376 -7.22 15.72 -0.84
CA ALA A 376 -7.80 17.05 -0.96
C ALA A 376 -7.54 17.90 0.28
N THR A 377 -7.49 17.31 1.48
CA THR A 377 -7.36 18.04 2.75
C THR A 377 -5.97 18.01 3.38
N GLY A 378 -5.08 17.12 2.99
CA GLY A 378 -3.80 16.96 3.66
C GLY A 378 -2.71 16.38 2.75
N ASN A 379 -1.47 16.75 3.04
CA ASN A 379 -0.31 16.36 2.25
C ASN A 379 0.40 15.16 2.86
N TYR A 380 -0.04 13.96 2.49
CA TYR A 380 0.58 12.70 2.90
C TYR A 380 1.44 12.12 1.77
N ASN A 381 2.27 12.94 1.13
CA ASN A 381 3.24 12.51 0.12
C ASN A 381 2.62 11.62 -0.98
N PHE A 382 3.25 10.49 -1.31
CA PHE A 382 2.77 9.48 -2.25
C PHE A 382 1.87 8.42 -1.60
N PHE A 383 1.65 8.44 -0.28
CA PHE A 383 0.92 7.43 0.48
C PHE A 383 -0.48 7.14 -0.07
N ASN A 384 -1.31 8.18 -0.20
CA ASN A 384 -2.68 8.00 -0.69
C ASN A 384 -2.70 7.56 -2.16
N LEU A 385 -1.74 7.99 -2.97
CA LEU A 385 -1.59 7.55 -4.35
C LEU A 385 -1.22 6.06 -4.42
N LEU A 386 -0.38 5.58 -3.51
CA LEU A 386 -0.08 4.15 -3.36
C LEU A 386 -1.31 3.36 -2.95
N THR A 387 -2.12 3.85 -2.01
CA THR A 387 -3.37 3.19 -1.63
C THR A 387 -4.39 3.17 -2.78
N LEU A 388 -4.48 4.23 -3.60
CA LEU A 388 -5.28 4.25 -4.83
C LEU A 388 -4.78 3.22 -5.85
N ALA A 389 -3.46 3.09 -6.02
CA ALA A 389 -2.87 2.05 -6.87
C ALA A 389 -3.21 0.64 -6.36
N LEU A 390 -3.19 0.41 -5.04
CA LEU A 390 -3.65 -0.85 -4.44
C LEU A 390 -5.14 -1.12 -4.70
N CYS A 391 -5.98 -0.08 -4.69
CA CYS A 391 -7.40 -0.22 -5.00
C CYS A 391 -7.63 -0.73 -6.43
N LEU A 392 -6.75 -0.43 -7.40
CA LEU A 392 -6.88 -0.97 -8.76
C LEU A 392 -6.80 -2.50 -8.81
N LEU A 393 -6.12 -3.14 -7.86
CA LEU A 393 -6.04 -4.61 -7.76
C LEU A 393 -7.36 -5.26 -7.29
N LEU A 394 -8.35 -4.45 -6.92
CA LEU A 394 -9.74 -4.88 -6.71
C LEU A 394 -10.47 -5.11 -8.04
N LEU A 395 -9.98 -4.51 -9.13
CA LEU A 395 -10.53 -4.62 -10.47
C LEU A 395 -9.84 -5.75 -11.24
N ASP A 396 -10.61 -6.43 -12.09
CA ASP A 396 -10.09 -7.36 -13.09
C ASP A 396 -9.98 -6.67 -14.46
N ASP A 397 -9.33 -7.33 -15.42
CA ASP A 397 -9.10 -6.80 -16.77
C ASP A 397 -10.42 -6.40 -17.47
N GLN A 398 -11.55 -6.99 -17.08
CA GLN A 398 -12.84 -6.71 -17.71
C GLN A 398 -13.38 -5.34 -17.34
N TYR A 399 -13.19 -4.91 -16.08
CA TYR A 399 -13.55 -3.55 -15.68
C TYR A 399 -12.69 -2.52 -16.38
N LEU A 400 -11.37 -2.74 -16.44
CA LEU A 400 -10.45 -1.84 -17.14
C LEU A 400 -10.75 -1.76 -18.64
N ASN A 401 -11.01 -2.88 -19.29
CA ASN A 401 -11.39 -2.91 -20.71
C ASN A 401 -12.74 -2.22 -20.97
N SER A 402 -13.70 -2.36 -20.05
CA SER A 402 -15.00 -1.69 -20.18
C SER A 402 -14.88 -0.19 -19.97
N PHE A 403 -14.09 0.23 -18.99
CA PHE A 403 -13.78 1.64 -18.75
C PHE A 403 -13.03 2.27 -19.92
N HIS A 404 -12.02 1.59 -20.47
CA HIS A 404 -11.30 2.04 -21.67
C HIS A 404 -12.24 2.20 -22.87
N ARG A 405 -13.12 1.23 -23.14
CA ARG A 405 -14.12 1.33 -24.21
C ARG A 405 -15.07 2.50 -24.01
N PHE A 406 -15.50 2.73 -22.77
CA PHE A 406 -16.34 3.88 -22.42
C PHE A 406 -15.61 5.21 -22.67
N LEU A 407 -14.36 5.34 -22.20
CA LEU A 407 -13.56 6.55 -22.40
C LEU A 407 -13.27 6.82 -23.89
N ALA A 408 -12.94 5.78 -24.65
CA ALA A 408 -12.76 5.86 -26.09
C ALA A 408 -14.06 6.29 -26.80
N SER A 409 -15.23 5.85 -26.34
CA SER A 409 -16.51 6.29 -26.92
C SER A 409 -16.84 7.77 -26.65
N LEU A 410 -16.30 8.35 -25.56
CA LEU A 410 -16.43 9.76 -25.23
C LEU A 410 -15.46 10.66 -26.02
N LEU A 411 -14.21 10.20 -26.19
CA LEU A 411 -13.15 10.97 -26.83
C LEU A 411 -13.13 10.82 -28.35
N THR A 412 -13.69 9.74 -28.89
CA THR A 412 -13.77 9.48 -30.33
C THR A 412 -15.20 9.11 -30.73
N GLN A 413 -15.85 9.93 -31.56
CA GLN A 413 -17.08 9.54 -32.27
C GLN A 413 -16.84 8.44 -33.33
N GLY A 414 -15.61 7.97 -33.49
CA GLY A 414 -15.25 6.86 -34.38
C GLY A 414 -14.86 5.62 -33.57
N LYS A 415 -15.35 4.45 -33.99
CA LYS A 415 -15.01 3.12 -33.45
C LYS A 415 -13.50 2.86 -33.48
N ALA A 416 -12.76 3.30 -32.47
CA ALA A 416 -11.43 2.79 -32.21
C ALA A 416 -11.54 1.43 -31.51
N ASN A 417 -11.86 0.39 -32.29
CA ASN A 417 -11.56 -0.99 -31.90
C ASN A 417 -10.04 -1.16 -31.97
N ILE A 418 -9.31 -0.62 -31.00
CA ILE A 418 -7.98 -1.10 -30.68
C ILE A 418 -8.21 -2.20 -29.65
N PRO A 419 -8.30 -3.48 -30.04
CA PRO A 419 -8.12 -4.53 -29.05
C PRO A 419 -6.73 -4.31 -28.49
N ILE A 420 -6.65 -3.94 -27.20
CA ILE A 420 -5.45 -4.21 -26.43
C ILE A 420 -5.39 -5.73 -26.42
N ASN A 421 -4.75 -6.30 -27.45
CA ASN A 421 -4.35 -7.68 -27.46
C ASN A 421 -3.42 -7.81 -26.26
N ALA A 422 -3.99 -8.19 -25.13
CA ALA A 422 -3.26 -8.77 -24.03
C ALA A 422 -2.68 -10.05 -24.61
N ASP A 423 -1.51 -9.88 -25.23
CA ASP A 423 -0.72 -10.96 -25.79
C ASP A 423 -0.66 -11.99 -24.68
N ARG A 424 -1.39 -13.10 -24.86
CA ARG A 424 -1.53 -14.17 -23.87
C ARG A 424 -0.24 -14.99 -23.84
N ARG A 425 0.90 -14.32 -23.98
CA ARG A 425 2.22 -14.79 -23.60
C ARG A 425 2.22 -14.92 -22.09
N THR A 426 1.57 -15.98 -21.61
CA THR A 426 1.95 -16.63 -20.36
C THR A 426 3.44 -16.87 -20.49
N THR A 427 4.25 -16.02 -19.85
CA THR A 427 5.66 -16.33 -19.66
C THR A 427 5.65 -17.71 -19.01
N ASN A 428 6.14 -18.72 -19.74
CA ASN A 428 6.14 -20.09 -19.31
C ASN A 428 7.19 -20.22 -18.20
N THR A 429 6.89 -19.65 -17.03
CA THR A 429 7.75 -19.72 -15.85
C THR A 429 7.74 -21.17 -15.41
N GLY A 430 8.91 -21.80 -15.46
CA GLY A 430 9.10 -23.18 -15.04
C GLY A 430 8.56 -23.44 -13.64
N GLY A 431 8.21 -24.70 -13.35
CA GLY A 431 7.58 -25.12 -12.09
C GLY A 431 8.29 -24.59 -10.84
N ALA A 432 9.62 -24.50 -10.86
CA ALA A 432 10.43 -23.98 -9.75
C ALA A 432 10.07 -22.53 -9.36
N GLY A 433 9.93 -21.61 -10.32
CA GLY A 433 9.59 -20.21 -10.04
C GLY A 433 8.18 -20.08 -9.45
N ARG A 434 7.24 -20.91 -9.92
CA ARG A 434 5.89 -21.00 -9.35
C ARG A 434 5.92 -21.56 -7.92
N SER A 435 6.75 -22.55 -7.62
CA SER A 435 6.87 -23.10 -6.27
C SER A 435 7.48 -22.10 -5.29
N LEU A 436 8.54 -21.40 -5.68
CA LEU A 436 9.13 -20.32 -4.88
C LEU A 436 8.10 -19.23 -4.56
N ALA A 437 7.35 -18.77 -5.56
CA ALA A 437 6.30 -17.77 -5.39
C ALA A 437 5.21 -18.22 -4.39
N ALA A 438 4.88 -19.52 -4.35
CA ALA A 438 3.93 -20.07 -3.38
C ALA A 438 4.48 -20.13 -1.96
N ILE A 439 5.77 -20.48 -1.80
CA ILE A 439 6.45 -20.47 -0.49
C ILE A 439 6.51 -19.05 0.06
N VAL A 440 6.94 -18.08 -0.76
CA VAL A 440 6.98 -16.65 -0.38
C VAL A 440 5.59 -16.16 0.01
N ALA A 441 4.56 -16.51 -0.77
CA ALA A 441 3.18 -16.15 -0.45
C ALA A 441 2.72 -16.70 0.90
N LEU A 442 3.07 -17.95 1.22
CA LEU A 442 2.73 -18.59 2.49
C LEU A 442 3.43 -17.91 3.67
N VAL A 443 4.74 -17.66 3.55
CA VAL A 443 5.53 -16.98 4.61
C VAL A 443 5.01 -15.55 4.83
N TYR A 444 4.78 -14.82 3.76
CA TYR A 444 4.20 -13.48 3.82
C TYR A 444 2.83 -13.50 4.50
N LEU A 445 1.93 -14.39 4.07
CA LEU A 445 0.58 -14.47 4.66
C LEU A 445 0.64 -14.79 6.16
N LEU A 446 1.53 -15.69 6.57
CA LEU A 446 1.75 -16.01 7.99
C LEU A 446 2.20 -14.76 8.76
N GLN A 447 3.28 -14.10 8.34
CA GLN A 447 3.82 -12.91 9.02
C GLN A 447 2.80 -11.75 9.04
N SER A 448 2.18 -11.48 7.90
CA SER A 448 1.15 -10.45 7.75
C SER A 448 -0.05 -10.68 8.66
N SER A 449 -0.47 -11.95 8.83
CA SER A 449 -1.53 -12.34 9.76
C SER A 449 -1.13 -12.17 11.22
N LEU A 450 0.13 -12.48 11.57
CA LEU A 450 0.66 -12.26 12.93
C LEU A 450 0.71 -10.77 13.29
N TYR A 451 1.08 -9.89 12.35
CA TYR A 451 1.02 -8.44 12.57
C TYR A 451 -0.41 -7.91 12.73
N LEU A 452 -1.37 -8.46 11.96
CA LEU A 452 -2.80 -8.16 12.17
C LEU A 452 -3.24 -8.58 13.57
N PHE A 453 -2.87 -9.80 13.99
CA PHE A 453 -3.19 -10.32 15.31
C PHE A 453 -2.61 -9.46 16.44
N TYR A 454 -1.35 -9.06 16.30
CA TYR A 454 -0.66 -8.16 17.23
C TYR A 454 -1.37 -6.80 17.35
N THR A 455 -1.59 -6.15 16.21
CA THR A 455 -2.14 -4.78 16.16
C THR A 455 -3.59 -4.74 16.63
N GLY A 456 -4.37 -5.77 16.28
CA GLY A 456 -5.75 -5.91 16.71
C GLY A 456 -5.92 -6.27 18.19
N ARG A 457 -4.82 -6.50 18.93
CA ARG A 457 -4.82 -6.91 20.34
C ARG A 457 -5.76 -8.11 20.60
N PHE A 458 -5.82 -9.07 19.67
CA PHE A 458 -6.70 -10.25 19.80
C PHE A 458 -6.19 -11.28 20.81
N GLY A 459 -4.98 -11.09 21.33
CA GLY A 459 -4.36 -11.91 22.37
C GLY A 459 -2.83 -11.74 22.37
N ASP A 460 -2.17 -12.40 23.31
CA ASP A 460 -0.70 -12.39 23.38
C ASP A 460 -0.08 -13.27 22.30
N LEU A 461 0.93 -12.74 21.61
CA LEU A 461 1.72 -13.52 20.66
C LEU A 461 2.69 -14.45 21.40
N PRO A 462 2.71 -15.76 21.07
CA PRO A 462 3.73 -16.68 21.59
C PRO A 462 5.14 -16.14 21.32
N THR A 463 6.08 -16.39 22.24
CA THR A 463 7.46 -15.88 22.13
C THR A 463 8.11 -16.22 20.79
N LYS A 464 7.90 -17.45 20.26
CA LYS A 464 8.40 -17.86 18.94
C LYS A 464 7.87 -16.97 17.80
N ALA A 465 6.61 -16.56 17.86
CA ALA A 465 6.02 -15.68 16.86
C ALA A 465 6.61 -14.27 16.95
N ARG A 466 6.79 -13.74 18.18
CA ARG A 466 7.47 -12.45 18.39
C ARG A 466 8.91 -12.46 17.89
N THR A 467 9.65 -13.54 18.15
CA THR A 467 11.03 -13.70 17.64
C THR A 467 11.06 -13.73 16.11
N LEU A 468 10.12 -14.43 15.47
CA LEU A 468 10.01 -14.46 14.00
C LEU A 468 9.73 -13.05 13.42
N LEU A 469 8.81 -12.30 14.04
CA LEU A 469 8.52 -10.93 13.62
C LEU A 469 9.72 -10.02 13.82
N ALA A 470 10.35 -10.05 15.00
CA ALA A 470 11.54 -9.25 15.29
C ALA A 470 12.71 -9.56 14.33
N TRP A 471 12.90 -10.83 13.98
CA TRP A 471 13.93 -11.26 13.03
C TRP A 471 13.68 -10.73 11.61
N SER A 472 12.43 -10.64 11.17
CA SER A 472 12.09 -10.17 9.81
C SER A 472 11.80 -8.68 9.71
N ALA A 473 11.59 -7.99 10.85
CA ALA A 473 11.23 -6.58 10.91
C ALA A 473 12.19 -5.64 10.15
N PRO A 474 13.53 -5.81 10.20
CA PRO A 474 14.45 -4.91 9.49
C PRO A 474 14.27 -4.91 7.96
N PHE A 475 13.68 -5.97 7.39
CA PHE A 475 13.43 -6.06 5.96
C PHE A 475 12.09 -5.46 5.54
N HIS A 476 11.18 -5.16 6.46
CA HIS A 476 9.86 -4.60 6.15
C HIS A 476 9.03 -5.42 5.13
N VAL A 477 9.23 -6.74 5.10
CA VAL A 477 8.48 -7.67 4.23
C VAL A 477 6.99 -7.70 4.58
N ALA A 478 6.68 -7.59 5.88
CA ALA A 478 5.35 -7.38 6.41
C ALA A 478 5.46 -6.41 7.61
N ASN A 479 4.46 -5.56 7.80
CA ASN A 479 4.54 -4.46 8.79
C ASN A 479 3.25 -4.35 9.61
N SER A 480 3.23 -3.48 10.62
CA SER A 480 2.00 -3.00 11.28
C SER A 480 1.66 -1.59 10.81
N TYR A 481 0.37 -1.28 10.72
CA TYR A 481 -0.13 0.06 10.39
C TYR A 481 -1.02 0.61 11.50
N GLY A 482 -1.03 1.92 11.66
CA GLY A 482 -1.81 2.58 12.70
C GLY A 482 -1.72 4.10 12.63
N VAL A 483 -2.18 4.68 11.52
CA VAL A 483 -2.10 6.14 11.31
C VAL A 483 -3.19 6.84 12.16
N PHE A 484 -2.80 7.87 12.91
CA PHE A 484 -3.68 8.71 13.75
C PHE A 484 -4.52 7.93 14.78
N ALA A 485 -3.92 6.93 15.44
CA ALA A 485 -4.56 6.18 16.51
C ALA A 485 -5.07 7.09 17.65
N VAL A 486 -4.29 8.12 17.99
CA VAL A 486 -4.64 9.16 18.97
C VAL A 486 -4.67 10.50 18.25
N MET A 487 -5.76 11.24 18.43
CA MET A 487 -5.98 12.51 17.77
C MET A 487 -5.15 13.61 18.40
N THR A 488 -4.43 14.34 17.55
CA THR A 488 -3.73 15.56 17.95
C THR A 488 -4.75 16.69 18.05
N THR A 489 -4.85 17.34 19.20
CA THR A 489 -5.85 18.40 19.46
C THR A 489 -5.28 19.82 19.42
N LYS A 490 -3.95 19.96 19.33
CA LYS A 490 -3.25 21.25 19.25
C LYS A 490 -2.25 21.24 18.11
N ARG A 491 -2.19 22.34 17.35
CA ARG A 491 -1.16 22.56 16.33
C ARG A 491 -0.04 23.42 16.91
N LEU A 492 1.00 22.79 17.43
CA LEU A 492 2.20 23.48 17.85
C LEU A 492 3.18 23.58 16.68
N GLU A 493 3.86 24.72 16.56
CA GLU A 493 4.86 24.97 15.51
C GLU A 493 6.13 25.54 16.16
N ILE A 494 7.28 25.06 15.70
CA ILE A 494 8.60 25.54 16.13
C ILE A 494 9.09 26.53 15.08
N ILE A 495 9.37 27.77 15.49
CA ILE A 495 9.94 28.80 14.64
C ILE A 495 11.41 28.98 15.01
N PHE A 496 12.31 28.64 14.09
CA PHE A 496 13.74 28.89 14.22
C PHE A 496 14.03 30.35 13.90
N GLU A 497 14.76 31.03 14.78
CA GLU A 497 15.14 32.42 14.58
C GLU A 497 16.65 32.60 14.76
N GLY A 498 17.27 33.37 13.87
CA GLY A 498 18.67 33.78 13.98
C GLY A 498 18.79 35.21 14.52
N SER A 499 19.95 35.54 15.10
CA SER A 499 20.30 36.90 15.52
C SER A 499 21.82 37.13 15.51
N ASN A 500 22.24 38.36 15.22
CA ASN A 500 23.64 38.81 15.32
C ASN A 500 23.96 39.54 16.62
N ASN A 501 22.95 40.03 17.34
CA ASN A 501 23.10 40.85 18.55
C ASN A 501 22.33 40.28 19.76
N GLY A 502 21.51 39.24 19.56
CA GLY A 502 20.65 38.65 20.60
C GLY A 502 19.38 39.46 20.91
N ILE A 503 19.15 40.57 20.20
CA ILE A 503 18.02 41.49 20.41
C ILE A 503 17.06 41.42 19.22
N GLU A 504 17.57 41.56 18.00
CA GLU A 504 16.79 41.49 16.77
C GLU A 504 16.84 40.07 16.22
N TRP A 505 15.67 39.45 16.12
CA TRP A 505 15.51 38.06 15.72
C TRP A 505 14.74 37.96 14.40
N GLN A 506 15.29 37.19 13.46
CA GLN A 506 14.68 36.99 12.14
C GLN A 506 14.36 35.51 11.93
N PRO A 507 13.14 35.15 11.48
CA PRO A 507 12.72 33.77 11.35
C PRO A 507 13.25 33.12 10.07
N TYR A 508 13.79 31.91 10.21
CA TYR A 508 13.95 30.99 9.09
C TYR A 508 12.58 30.44 8.69
N ARG A 509 12.28 30.38 7.39
CA ARG A 509 10.98 29.89 6.91
C ARG A 509 11.12 28.55 6.21
N LEU A 510 10.31 27.60 6.64
CA LEU A 510 10.16 26.30 6.01
C LEU A 510 9.22 26.36 4.79
N PRO A 511 9.40 25.47 3.82
CA PRO A 511 8.65 25.51 2.58
C PRO A 511 7.16 25.16 2.74
N TYR A 512 6.74 24.33 3.69
CA TYR A 512 5.35 23.83 3.76
C TYR A 512 4.65 23.99 5.11
N GLN A 513 5.36 24.21 6.21
CA GLN A 513 4.75 24.53 7.51
C GLN A 513 3.91 25.82 7.47
N ALA A 514 3.03 25.98 8.47
CA ALA A 514 2.14 27.14 8.58
C ALA A 514 2.93 28.45 8.64
N GLY A 515 3.83 28.59 9.62
CA GLY A 515 4.82 29.67 9.74
C GLY A 515 4.28 31.10 9.64
N ASP A 516 4.11 31.60 8.41
CA ASP A 516 3.55 32.91 8.11
C ASP A 516 2.01 32.87 8.18
N ILE A 517 1.41 33.66 9.07
CA ILE A 517 -0.05 33.64 9.31
C ILE A 517 -0.88 34.08 8.09
N ASN A 518 -0.27 34.84 7.18
CA ASN A 518 -0.94 35.32 5.96
C ASN A 518 -0.84 34.32 4.82
N ARG A 519 -0.05 33.25 4.98
CA ARG A 519 0.13 32.24 3.96
C ARG A 519 -0.92 31.15 4.09
N ALA A 520 -1.62 30.88 2.98
CA ALA A 520 -2.51 29.73 2.88
C ALA A 520 -1.73 28.41 3.06
N PRO A 521 -2.31 27.37 3.66
CA PRO A 521 -1.72 26.03 3.62
C PRO A 521 -1.56 25.58 2.15
N VAL A 522 -0.45 24.92 1.84
CA VAL A 522 -0.04 24.64 0.45
C VAL A 522 -0.21 23.17 0.08
N TRP A 523 -0.21 22.89 -1.23
CA TRP A 523 -0.22 21.53 -1.76
C TRP A 523 1.21 21.06 -2.04
N ALA A 524 1.66 20.04 -1.32
CA ALA A 524 3.00 19.43 -1.42
C ALA A 524 2.97 18.04 -2.08
N THR A 525 1.87 17.29 -1.95
CA THR A 525 1.74 15.94 -2.52
C THR A 525 2.00 15.95 -4.04
N PRO A 526 2.87 15.07 -4.58
CA PRO A 526 3.41 13.84 -3.97
C PRO A 526 4.75 13.99 -3.22
N HIS A 527 5.33 15.20 -3.15
CA HIS A 527 6.56 15.44 -2.40
C HIS A 527 6.33 15.29 -0.89
N GLN A 528 7.33 14.75 -0.20
CA GLN A 528 7.38 14.65 1.25
C GLN A 528 8.48 15.57 1.79
N PRO A 529 8.17 16.75 2.34
CA PRO A 529 9.17 17.57 3.01
C PRO A 529 9.47 16.98 4.40
N ARG A 530 10.57 16.21 4.51
CA ARG A 530 10.82 15.36 5.69
C ARG A 530 11.19 16.20 6.92
N LEU A 531 11.83 17.35 6.75
CA LEU A 531 12.11 18.29 7.85
C LEU A 531 10.81 18.90 8.40
N ASP A 532 9.95 19.46 7.55
CA ASP A 532 8.65 20.02 7.95
C ASP A 532 7.79 18.99 8.72
N TRP A 533 7.77 17.75 8.24
CA TRP A 533 7.08 16.63 8.89
C TRP A 533 7.69 16.28 10.26
N GLN A 534 9.03 16.18 10.36
CA GLN A 534 9.67 15.85 11.64
C GLN A 534 9.52 16.95 12.68
N LEU A 535 9.50 18.21 12.26
CA LEU A 535 9.26 19.34 13.16
C LEU A 535 7.84 19.34 13.74
N TRP A 536 6.85 18.84 12.99
CA TRP A 536 5.51 18.63 13.54
C TRP A 536 5.53 17.62 14.70
N PHE A 537 6.25 16.51 14.58
CA PHE A 537 6.42 15.55 15.68
C PHE A 537 7.19 16.16 16.86
N ALA A 538 8.32 16.83 16.58
CA ALA A 538 9.15 17.46 17.61
C ALA A 538 8.38 18.49 18.45
N ALA A 539 7.45 19.23 17.84
CA ALA A 539 6.61 20.19 18.56
C ALA A 539 5.67 19.51 19.58
N LEU A 540 5.21 18.28 19.30
CA LEU A 540 4.32 17.52 20.19
C LEU A 540 5.03 16.92 21.39
N GLU A 541 6.36 16.72 21.32
CA GLU A 541 7.16 16.13 22.41
C GLU A 541 7.58 17.13 23.50
N THR A 542 7.22 18.41 23.38
CA THR A 542 7.56 19.47 24.35
C THR A 542 7.21 19.06 25.79
N PRO A 543 8.13 19.20 26.77
CA PRO A 543 9.40 19.93 26.72
C PRO A 543 10.62 19.12 26.27
N HIS A 544 10.45 17.85 25.88
CA HIS A 544 11.55 17.05 25.35
C HIS A 544 11.96 17.56 23.97
N ILE A 545 13.26 17.84 23.81
CA ILE A 545 13.84 18.31 22.53
C ILE A 545 14.60 17.14 21.92
N PRO A 546 14.15 16.60 20.77
CA PRO A 546 14.84 15.52 20.10
C PRO A 546 16.30 15.87 19.77
N PRO A 547 17.26 14.96 19.97
CA PRO A 547 18.68 15.25 19.74
C PRO A 547 19.02 15.76 18.33
N TRP A 548 18.25 15.34 17.31
CA TRP A 548 18.45 15.75 15.92
C TRP A 548 18.23 17.25 15.69
N ILE A 549 17.48 17.94 16.57
CA ILE A 549 17.31 19.40 16.52
C ILE A 549 18.67 20.11 16.65
N ASN A 550 19.64 19.50 17.34
CA ASN A 550 21.00 20.05 17.42
C ASN A 550 21.67 20.10 16.04
N GLY A 551 21.42 19.12 15.16
CA GLY A 551 21.94 19.13 13.79
C GLY A 551 21.39 20.31 12.98
N VAL A 552 20.10 20.65 13.17
CA VAL A 552 19.51 21.86 12.58
C VAL A 552 20.21 23.10 13.14
N ILE A 553 20.36 23.21 14.46
CA ILE A 553 21.00 24.36 15.11
C ILE A 553 22.44 24.55 14.62
N TYR A 554 23.21 23.47 14.53
CA TYR A 554 24.59 23.52 14.02
C TYR A 554 24.61 23.92 12.55
N GLY A 555 23.73 23.36 11.71
CA GLY A 555 23.64 23.73 10.30
C GLY A 555 23.33 25.21 10.11
N LEU A 556 22.45 25.78 10.93
CA LEU A 556 22.14 27.22 10.90
C LEU A 556 23.29 28.10 11.41
N LEU A 557 23.99 27.69 12.46
CA LEU A 557 25.10 28.46 13.07
C LEU A 557 26.42 28.35 12.28
N LEU A 558 26.62 27.27 11.52
CA LEU A 558 27.84 27.00 10.75
C LEU A 558 27.69 27.30 9.25
N ASP A 559 26.55 27.81 8.82
CA ASP A 559 26.24 28.08 7.40
C ASP A 559 26.34 26.82 6.52
N ALA A 560 25.88 25.67 7.04
CA ALA A 560 25.93 24.40 6.30
C ALA A 560 24.90 24.41 5.16
N GLU A 561 25.38 24.61 3.93
CA GLU A 561 24.54 24.73 2.72
C GLU A 561 23.53 23.57 2.58
N PRO A 562 23.90 22.29 2.81
CA PRO A 562 22.94 21.20 2.69
C PRO A 562 21.75 21.35 3.64
N VAL A 563 21.97 21.79 4.88
CA VAL A 563 20.87 22.01 5.85
C VAL A 563 20.06 23.25 5.48
N LEU A 564 20.73 24.33 5.07
CA LEU A 564 20.06 25.58 4.67
C LEU A 564 19.18 25.38 3.43
N SER A 565 19.54 24.47 2.52
CA SER A 565 18.74 24.12 1.34
C SER A 565 17.35 23.54 1.68
N LEU A 566 17.15 23.06 2.92
CA LEU A 566 15.85 22.59 3.42
C LEU A 566 14.90 23.73 3.78
N PHE A 567 15.42 24.96 3.91
CA PHE A 567 14.63 26.15 4.21
C PHE A 567 14.31 26.93 2.94
N PHE A 568 13.09 27.48 2.88
CA PHE A 568 12.66 28.33 1.78
C PHE A 568 13.24 29.74 1.87
N HIS A 569 13.46 30.24 3.09
CA HIS A 569 14.03 31.57 3.33
C HIS A 569 15.08 31.53 4.44
N ASN A 570 16.30 31.95 4.09
CA ASN A 570 17.40 32.21 5.01
C ASN A 570 17.61 33.74 5.14
N PRO A 571 17.34 34.35 6.31
CA PRO A 571 17.54 35.78 6.52
C PRO A 571 19.02 36.19 6.67
N TYR A 572 19.95 35.22 6.72
CA TYR A 572 21.38 35.40 6.96
C TYR A 572 22.26 34.90 5.80
N ALA A 573 21.84 35.14 4.55
CA ALA A 573 22.50 34.59 3.36
C ALA A 573 23.94 35.09 3.09
N GLN A 574 24.40 36.15 3.77
CA GLN A 574 25.74 36.72 3.58
C GLN A 574 26.75 36.23 4.64
N ALA A 575 26.28 35.92 5.84
CA ALA A 575 27.10 35.45 6.95
C ALA A 575 26.19 34.77 7.99
N PRO A 576 26.60 33.65 8.60
CA PRO A 576 25.79 32.94 9.57
C PRO A 576 25.46 33.80 10.79
N PRO A 577 24.29 33.59 11.44
CA PRO A 577 23.95 34.29 12.67
C PRO A 577 24.86 33.86 13.82
N LYS A 578 25.07 34.76 14.79
CA LYS A 578 25.81 34.43 16.03
C LYS A 578 24.98 33.61 17.02
N PHE A 579 23.67 33.79 16.99
CA PHE A 579 22.73 33.13 17.88
C PHE A 579 21.58 32.52 17.09
N VAL A 580 21.13 31.34 17.53
CA VAL A 580 19.91 30.69 17.05
C VAL A 580 19.04 30.33 18.24
N ARG A 581 17.74 30.58 18.17
CA ARG A 581 16.75 30.14 19.16
C ARG A 581 15.54 29.48 18.50
N GLY A 582 14.77 28.74 19.29
CA GLY A 582 13.51 28.14 18.84
C GLY A 582 12.35 28.69 19.64
N GLN A 583 11.35 29.24 18.97
CA GLN A 583 10.13 29.76 19.59
C GLN A 583 8.97 28.81 19.33
N LEU A 584 8.16 28.54 20.35
CA LEU A 584 6.99 27.67 20.24
C LEU A 584 5.71 28.52 20.16
N TYR A 585 4.89 28.22 19.17
CA TYR A 585 3.61 28.89 18.96
C TYR A 585 2.49 27.87 18.83
N LEU A 586 1.33 28.19 19.39
CA LEU A 586 0.09 27.48 19.13
C LEU A 586 -0.61 28.14 17.94
N TYR A 587 -0.87 27.36 16.90
CA TYR A 587 -1.60 27.79 15.72
C TYR A 587 -3.04 27.30 15.74
N ARG A 588 -3.93 28.11 15.19
CA ARG A 588 -5.27 27.70 14.77
C ARG A 588 -5.62 28.33 13.43
N PHE A 589 -6.54 27.72 12.68
CA PHE A 589 -7.14 28.37 11.53
C PHE A 589 -7.91 29.61 11.99
N SER A 590 -7.88 30.64 11.15
CA SER A 590 -8.80 31.77 11.28
C SER A 590 -10.23 31.33 10.95
N THR A 591 -11.23 31.98 11.52
CA THR A 591 -12.63 31.83 11.07
C THR A 591 -12.88 32.66 9.81
N TYR A 592 -14.02 32.45 9.14
CA TYR A 592 -14.43 33.30 8.00
C TYR A 592 -14.38 34.79 8.34
N GLN A 593 -14.94 35.17 9.49
CA GLN A 593 -15.00 36.57 9.92
C GLN A 593 -13.61 37.16 10.22
N GLU A 594 -12.71 36.36 10.81
CA GLU A 594 -11.34 36.79 11.11
C GLU A 594 -10.52 36.96 9.83
N ARG A 595 -10.67 36.04 8.87
CA ARG A 595 -10.00 36.10 7.58
C ARG A 595 -10.49 37.26 6.72
N GLU A 596 -11.79 37.55 6.73
CA GLU A 596 -12.35 38.71 6.04
C GLU A 596 -11.79 40.04 6.58
N LYS A 597 -11.58 40.14 7.91
CA LYS A 597 -11.04 41.35 8.55
C LYS A 597 -9.53 41.52 8.37
N THR A 598 -8.77 40.44 8.43
CA THR A 598 -7.29 40.51 8.54
C THR A 598 -6.54 39.99 7.32
N GLY A 599 -7.20 39.22 6.46
CA GLY A 599 -6.55 38.46 5.38
C GLY A 599 -5.79 37.21 5.84
N ALA A 600 -5.63 37.00 7.16
CA ALA A 600 -4.83 35.90 7.70
C ALA A 600 -5.56 34.55 7.60
N TRP A 601 -4.81 33.51 7.24
CA TRP A 601 -5.27 32.12 7.20
C TRP A 601 -5.13 31.42 8.56
N TRP A 602 -4.20 31.92 9.36
CA TRP A 602 -3.89 31.38 10.67
C TRP A 602 -3.96 32.48 11.73
N GLN A 603 -4.22 32.06 12.96
CA GLN A 603 -3.86 32.80 14.14
C GLN A 603 -2.81 32.02 14.91
N ARG A 604 -1.93 32.76 15.59
CA ARG A 604 -0.92 32.15 16.45
C ARG A 604 -0.83 32.86 17.79
N GLU A 605 -0.56 32.07 18.82
CA GLU A 605 -0.32 32.52 20.18
C GLU A 605 1.06 32.02 20.63
N TYR A 606 1.88 32.91 21.17
CA TYR A 606 3.18 32.54 21.71
C TYR A 606 3.01 31.67 22.96
N ARG A 607 3.73 30.53 23.02
CA ARG A 607 3.65 29.58 24.13
C ARG A 607 4.92 29.50 24.98
N GLY A 608 6.04 29.97 24.47
CA GLY A 608 7.32 29.95 25.17
C GLY A 608 8.49 29.63 24.25
N GLU A 609 9.69 29.58 24.81
CA GLU A 609 10.86 29.12 24.08
C GLU A 609 10.82 27.59 23.97
N TYR A 610 10.98 27.08 22.75
CA TYR A 610 11.23 25.65 22.53
C TYR A 610 12.67 25.31 22.93
N PHE A 611 13.64 26.18 22.59
CA PHE A 611 14.97 26.21 23.19
C PHE A 611 15.51 27.63 23.27
N PRO A 612 16.31 27.95 24.30
CA PRO A 612 16.89 29.28 24.48
C PRO A 612 17.96 29.57 23.42
N ALA A 613 18.35 30.84 23.30
CA ALA A 613 19.43 31.26 22.41
C ALA A 613 20.72 30.42 22.60
N ARG A 614 21.19 29.82 21.51
CA ARG A 614 22.42 29.03 21.45
C ARG A 614 23.43 29.71 20.52
N GLN A 615 24.70 29.55 20.84
CA GLN A 615 25.84 30.03 20.06
C GLN A 615 26.94 28.96 20.07
N ILE A 616 27.78 28.94 19.05
CA ILE A 616 28.97 28.09 19.03
C ILE A 616 30.10 28.84 19.73
N ARG A 617 30.65 28.24 20.80
CA ARG A 617 31.89 28.72 21.42
C ARG A 617 33.05 27.87 20.92
N ILE A 618 33.85 28.42 20.02
CA ILE A 618 35.11 27.80 19.62
C ILE A 618 36.15 28.12 20.70
N SER A 619 36.40 27.16 21.60
CA SER A 619 37.52 27.23 22.52
C SER A 619 38.79 26.85 21.78
N ILE A 620 39.54 27.83 21.27
CA ILE A 620 40.89 27.59 20.76
C ILE A 620 41.76 27.25 21.97
N ARG A 621 42.10 25.96 22.17
CA ARG A 621 43.21 25.60 23.05
C ARG A 621 44.47 26.20 22.43
N GLN A 622 44.95 27.30 22.99
CA GLN A 622 46.30 27.75 22.70
C GLN A 622 47.24 26.60 23.08
N PRO A 623 48.21 26.22 22.22
CA PRO A 623 49.27 25.32 22.65
C PRO A 623 49.92 25.96 23.89
N GLU A 624 50.07 25.18 24.96
CA GLU A 624 50.83 25.62 26.13
C GLU A 624 52.17 26.16 25.62
N ILE A 625 52.43 27.45 25.85
CA ILE A 625 53.75 28.03 25.61
C ILE A 625 54.68 27.25 26.54
N PRO A 626 55.61 26.42 26.02
CA PRO A 626 56.56 25.74 26.88
C PRO A 626 57.46 26.83 27.46
N GLY A 627 57.34 27.11 28.75
CA GLY A 627 58.23 28.06 29.39
C GLY A 627 57.93 28.28 30.86
N ARG A 628 58.65 27.57 31.72
CA ARG A 628 59.56 28.19 32.70
C ARG A 628 60.45 27.14 33.37
#